data_AF-A0A949ATG9-F1
#
_entry.id   AF-A0A949ATG9-F1
#
_cell.length_a   1.000
_cell.length_b   1.000
_cell.length_c   1.000
_cell.angle_alpha   90.00
_cell.angle_beta   90.00
_cell.angle_gamma   90.00
#
_symmetry.space_group_name_H-M   'P 1'
#
loop_
_entity.id
_entity.type
_entity.pdbx_description
1 polymer ?
#
loop_
_entity_poly.entity_id
_entity_poly.type
_entity_poly.pdbx_seq_one_letter_code
_entity_poly.pdbx_strand_id
1 'polypeptide(L)'
;AAFPAAAPDLIKPNSEELAQLTGADPEALEAAAAAGDPSATVLAARSLVADGVGAVLVTLGAAGAVLVTAAGAWQAIPPPIVVRSTVGAGDSAVAGYVLAETRGLPPADRLRLAVAYGSAAASLAGTQLPKPEQLHTEQVKVIALPAT
;
A
#
# COMPACT_ATOMS: atom_id res chain seq x y z
N ALA A 1 -9.77 1.76 -17.04
CA ALA A 1 -9.35 0.94 -18.20
C ALA A 1 -9.95 -0.45 -18.00
N ALA A 2 -10.59 -1.08 -18.99
CA ALA A 2 -11.17 -2.41 -18.78
C ALA A 2 -10.06 -3.49 -18.81
N PHE A 3 -9.95 -4.32 -17.77
CA PHE A 3 -8.96 -5.40 -17.71
C PHE A 3 -9.26 -6.46 -18.81
N PRO A 4 -8.28 -6.83 -19.64
CA PRO A 4 -8.50 -7.78 -20.72
C PRO A 4 -8.55 -9.22 -20.13
N ALA A 5 -9.74 -9.82 -20.16
CA ALA A 5 -10.06 -11.21 -19.80
C ALA A 5 -10.05 -11.63 -18.31
N ALA A 6 -9.25 -11.03 -17.44
CA ALA A 6 -9.36 -11.21 -15.98
C ALA A 6 -8.70 -10.05 -15.22
N ALA A 7 -9.31 -9.60 -14.14
CA ALA A 7 -8.71 -8.63 -13.24
C ALA A 7 -7.78 -9.34 -12.24
N PRO A 8 -6.65 -8.73 -11.85
CA PRO A 8 -5.74 -9.29 -10.85
C PRO A 8 -6.37 -9.30 -9.45
N ASP A 9 -6.00 -10.30 -8.64
CA ASP A 9 -6.40 -10.36 -7.22
C ASP A 9 -5.77 -9.24 -6.39
N LEU A 10 -4.56 -8.82 -6.74
CA LEU A 10 -3.81 -7.74 -6.09
C LEU A 10 -3.06 -6.90 -7.13
N ILE A 11 -3.12 -5.59 -6.97
CA ILE A 11 -2.16 -4.66 -7.57
C ILE A 11 -1.53 -3.78 -6.49
N LYS A 12 -0.26 -3.37 -6.71
CA LYS A 12 0.45 -2.44 -5.83
C LYS A 12 0.96 -1.22 -6.61
N PRO A 13 0.13 -0.22 -6.94
CA PRO A 13 0.65 1.02 -7.49
C PRO A 13 1.30 1.89 -6.39
N ASN A 14 2.22 2.77 -6.77
CA ASN A 14 2.49 4.01 -6.01
C ASN A 14 1.50 5.12 -6.42
N SER A 15 1.65 6.36 -5.92
CA SER A 15 0.75 7.48 -6.26
C SER A 15 0.75 7.82 -7.76
N GLU A 16 1.93 7.85 -8.40
CA GLU A 16 2.08 8.15 -9.82
C GLU A 16 1.48 7.05 -10.71
N GLU A 17 1.77 5.79 -10.41
CA GLU A 17 1.23 4.61 -11.11
C GLU A 17 -0.30 4.54 -10.94
N LEU A 18 -0.83 4.87 -9.76
CA LEU A 18 -2.26 4.93 -9.51
C LEU A 18 -2.91 6.00 -10.39
N ALA A 19 -2.32 7.20 -10.44
CA ALA A 19 -2.80 8.29 -11.27
C ALA A 19 -2.84 7.89 -12.75
N GLN A 20 -1.80 7.23 -13.26
CA GLN A 20 -1.75 6.72 -14.63
C GLN A 20 -2.84 5.68 -14.92
N LEU A 21 -3.10 4.77 -13.98
CA LEU A 21 -4.12 3.72 -14.14
C LEU A 21 -5.55 4.28 -14.11
N THR A 22 -5.81 5.32 -13.33
CA THR A 22 -7.16 5.86 -13.11
C THR A 22 -7.45 7.15 -13.87
N GLY A 23 -6.44 7.77 -14.47
CA GLY A 23 -6.53 9.12 -15.06
C GLY A 23 -6.68 10.23 -14.01
N ALA A 24 -6.27 9.98 -12.76
CA ALA A 24 -6.25 11.01 -11.73
C ALA A 24 -5.02 11.92 -11.88
N ASP A 25 -5.01 13.04 -11.18
CA ASP A 25 -3.86 13.94 -11.14
C ASP A 25 -2.82 13.43 -10.11
N PRO A 26 -1.59 13.08 -10.54
CA PRO A 26 -0.55 12.56 -9.64
C PRO A 26 -0.14 13.59 -8.58
N GLU A 27 -0.06 14.88 -8.91
CA GLU A 27 0.36 15.93 -7.98
C GLU A 27 -0.70 16.12 -6.89
N ALA A 28 -1.98 16.06 -7.27
CA ALA A 28 -3.08 16.16 -6.33
C ALA A 28 -3.12 14.96 -5.35
N LEU A 29 -2.87 13.74 -5.85
CA LEU A 29 -2.80 12.54 -5.01
C LEU A 29 -1.64 12.62 -4.00
N GLU A 30 -0.46 13.04 -4.45
CA GLU A 30 0.71 13.17 -3.60
C GLU A 30 0.53 14.28 -2.56
N ALA A 31 0.01 15.45 -2.95
CA ALA A 31 -0.24 16.56 -2.05
C ALA A 31 -1.27 16.20 -0.96
N ALA A 32 -2.37 15.52 -1.32
CA ALA A 32 -3.36 15.05 -0.36
C ALA A 32 -2.76 14.02 0.62
N ALA A 33 -1.98 13.06 0.11
CA ALA A 33 -1.30 12.07 0.95
C ALA A 33 -0.31 12.73 1.93
N ALA A 34 0.47 13.71 1.47
CA ALA A 34 1.40 14.48 2.30
C ALA A 34 0.68 15.32 3.36
N ALA A 35 -0.52 15.81 3.07
CA ALA A 35 -1.40 16.48 4.03
C ALA A 35 -2.11 15.51 4.99
N GLY A 36 -1.90 14.20 4.86
CA GLY A 36 -2.53 13.18 5.68
C GLY A 36 -3.97 12.83 5.29
N ASP A 37 -4.42 13.25 4.10
CA ASP A 37 -5.73 12.92 3.56
C ASP A 37 -5.64 11.78 2.53
N PRO A 38 -6.04 10.54 2.89
CA PRO A 38 -6.04 9.41 1.97
C PRO A 38 -7.24 9.40 1.01
N SER A 39 -8.21 10.33 1.13
CA SER A 39 -9.52 10.24 0.47
C SER A 39 -9.42 10.14 -1.06
N ALA A 40 -8.60 10.99 -1.68
CA ALA A 40 -8.41 10.96 -3.14
C ALA A 40 -7.75 9.65 -3.61
N THR A 41 -6.78 9.14 -2.85
CA THR A 41 -6.13 7.85 -3.11
C THR A 41 -7.13 6.70 -2.99
N VAL A 42 -7.97 6.71 -1.95
CA VAL A 42 -9.01 5.69 -1.74
C VAL A 42 -10.02 5.70 -2.88
N LEU A 43 -10.48 6.88 -3.33
CA LEU A 43 -11.43 6.99 -4.44
C LEU A 43 -10.84 6.44 -5.74
N ALA A 44 -9.60 6.78 -6.07
CA ALA A 44 -8.90 6.25 -7.24
C ALA A 44 -8.71 4.72 -7.13
N ALA A 45 -8.29 4.21 -5.97
CA ALA A 45 -8.15 2.76 -5.77
C ALA A 45 -9.51 2.01 -5.81
N ARG A 46 -10.58 2.62 -5.31
CA ARG A 46 -11.94 2.04 -5.36
C ARG A 46 -12.44 1.86 -6.79
N SER A 47 -12.09 2.75 -7.73
CA SER A 47 -12.51 2.59 -9.12
C SER A 47 -11.88 1.33 -9.75
N LEU A 48 -10.64 1.01 -9.41
CA LEU A 48 -9.98 -0.22 -9.87
C LEU A 48 -10.59 -1.47 -9.24
N VAL A 49 -11.00 -1.41 -7.96
CA VAL A 49 -11.77 -2.49 -7.32
C VAL A 49 -13.13 -2.67 -8.01
N ALA A 50 -13.81 -1.58 -8.36
CA ALA A 50 -15.07 -1.62 -9.11
C ALA A 50 -14.90 -2.21 -10.53
N ASP A 51 -13.73 -2.02 -11.14
CA ASP A 51 -13.32 -2.63 -12.41
C ASP A 51 -12.90 -4.11 -12.26
N GLY A 52 -12.97 -4.68 -11.04
CA GLY A 52 -12.83 -6.12 -10.77
C GLY A 52 -11.56 -6.53 -10.02
N VAL A 53 -10.65 -5.59 -9.69
CA VAL A 53 -9.44 -5.91 -8.91
C VAL A 53 -9.80 -6.34 -7.50
N GLY A 54 -9.23 -7.45 -7.02
CA GLY A 54 -9.54 -7.97 -5.67
C GLY A 54 -9.12 -7.01 -4.55
N ALA A 55 -7.87 -6.53 -4.62
CA ALA A 55 -7.28 -5.60 -3.68
C ALA A 55 -6.31 -4.62 -4.35
N VAL A 56 -6.31 -3.37 -3.91
CA VAL A 56 -5.39 -2.32 -4.37
C VAL A 56 -4.58 -1.83 -3.18
N LEU A 57 -3.29 -2.15 -3.16
CA LEU A 57 -2.33 -1.72 -2.14
C LEU A 57 -1.55 -0.51 -2.67
N VAL A 58 -1.98 0.70 -2.33
CA VAL A 58 -1.31 1.93 -2.77
C VAL A 58 -0.22 2.31 -1.79
N THR A 59 1.02 2.42 -2.26
CA THR A 59 2.16 2.90 -1.45
C THR A 59 2.39 4.39 -1.63
N LEU A 60 2.53 5.13 -0.53
CA LEU A 60 2.60 6.60 -0.48
C LEU A 60 3.90 7.09 0.20
N GLY A 61 4.98 6.30 0.10
CA GLY A 61 6.27 6.63 0.69
C GLY A 61 6.19 6.86 2.21
N ALA A 62 6.64 8.03 2.67
CA ALA A 62 6.61 8.38 4.09
C ALA A 62 5.19 8.54 4.67
N ALA A 63 4.19 8.83 3.83
CA ALA A 63 2.78 8.86 4.25
C ALA A 63 2.20 7.45 4.48
N GLY A 64 2.96 6.40 4.17
CA GLY A 64 2.60 5.02 4.43
C GLY A 64 1.92 4.34 3.25
N ALA A 65 0.77 3.70 3.48
CA ALA A 65 0.04 3.00 2.43
C ALA A 65 -1.46 2.94 2.71
N VAL A 66 -2.23 2.70 1.65
CA VAL A 66 -3.67 2.44 1.71
C VAL A 66 -3.94 1.07 1.10
N LEU A 67 -4.82 0.28 1.74
CA LEU A 67 -5.37 -0.94 1.15
C LEU A 67 -6.85 -0.72 0.90
N VAL A 68 -7.30 -0.95 -0.34
CA VAL A 68 -8.71 -0.93 -0.71
C VAL A 68 -9.11 -2.31 -1.23
N THR A 69 -10.25 -2.82 -0.74
CA THR A 69 -10.87 -4.08 -1.17
C THR A 69 -12.38 -3.85 -1.30
N ALA A 70 -13.12 -4.85 -1.78
CA ALA A 70 -14.58 -4.83 -1.75
C ALA A 70 -15.16 -4.68 -0.31
N ALA A 71 -14.43 -5.12 0.72
CA ALA A 71 -14.87 -5.05 2.11
C ALA A 71 -14.66 -3.69 2.78
N GLY A 72 -13.82 -2.81 2.20
CA GLY A 72 -13.50 -1.53 2.81
C GLY A 72 -12.11 -1.01 2.44
N ALA A 73 -11.72 0.07 3.11
CA ALA A 73 -10.44 0.72 2.95
C ALA A 73 -9.74 0.90 4.30
N TRP A 74 -8.42 0.79 4.31
CA TRP A 74 -7.58 0.98 5.49
C TRP A 74 -6.36 1.83 5.12
N GLN A 75 -5.92 2.68 6.04
CA GLN A 75 -4.67 3.41 5.95
C GLN A 75 -3.68 2.85 6.97
N ALA A 76 -2.43 2.69 6.58
CA ALA A 76 -1.33 2.35 7.46
C ALA A 76 -0.29 3.45 7.45
N ILE A 77 0.12 3.84 8.66
CA ILE A 77 1.11 4.88 8.93
C ILE A 77 2.31 4.19 9.57
N PRO A 78 3.47 4.12 8.89
CA PRO A 78 4.68 3.55 9.46
C PRO A 78 5.28 4.48 10.53
N PRO A 79 6.12 3.95 11.44
CA PRO A 79 6.97 4.81 12.24
C PRO A 79 7.96 5.58 11.35
N PRO A 80 8.48 6.74 11.80
CA PRO A 80 9.57 7.41 11.12
C PRO A 80 10.78 6.48 10.98
N ILE A 81 11.37 6.42 9.78
CA ILE A 81 12.58 5.65 9.50
C ILE A 81 13.66 6.56 8.88
N VAL A 82 14.92 6.14 8.97
CA VAL A 82 16.00 6.72 8.18
C VAL A 82 16.08 5.97 6.85
N VAL A 83 15.57 6.58 5.79
CA VAL A 83 15.59 6.00 4.45
C VAL A 83 17.03 5.89 3.96
N ARG A 84 17.42 4.67 3.55
CA ARG A 84 18.72 4.40 2.92
C ARG A 84 18.59 4.07 1.44
N SER A 85 17.54 3.36 1.05
CA SER A 85 17.23 3.08 -0.35
C SER A 85 15.75 2.76 -0.49
N THR A 86 15.06 3.26 -1.49
CA THR A 86 13.66 2.87 -1.78
C THR A 86 13.56 1.68 -2.73
N VAL A 87 14.69 1.23 -3.28
CA VAL A 87 14.75 0.13 -4.25
C VAL A 87 14.36 -1.17 -3.55
N GLY A 88 13.37 -1.89 -4.09
CA GLY A 88 12.87 -3.14 -3.52
C GLY A 88 11.92 -2.98 -2.31
N ALA A 89 11.64 -1.75 -1.86
CA ALA A 89 10.66 -1.51 -0.80
C ALA A 89 9.24 -1.91 -1.23
N GLY A 90 8.89 -1.65 -2.50
CA GLY A 90 7.62 -2.06 -3.09
C GLY A 90 7.47 -3.59 -3.15
N ASP A 91 8.50 -4.30 -3.63
CA ASP A 91 8.50 -5.76 -3.70
C ASP A 91 8.43 -6.39 -2.31
N SER A 92 9.15 -5.81 -1.33
CA SER A 92 9.09 -6.23 0.06
C SER A 92 7.69 -6.04 0.64
N ALA A 93 7.02 -4.92 0.32
CA ALA A 93 5.65 -4.70 0.75
C ALA A 93 4.68 -5.73 0.16
N VAL A 94 4.83 -6.10 -1.11
CA VAL A 94 4.04 -7.19 -1.73
C VAL A 94 4.32 -8.52 -1.03
N ALA A 95 5.58 -8.83 -0.75
CA ALA A 95 5.94 -10.06 -0.03
C ALA A 95 5.29 -10.12 1.37
N GLY A 96 5.31 -9.00 2.10
CA GLY A 96 4.62 -8.87 3.39
C GLY A 96 3.10 -9.05 3.27
N TYR A 97 2.47 -8.46 2.24
CA TYR A 97 1.06 -8.63 1.97
C TYR A 97 0.69 -10.10 1.69
N VAL A 98 1.38 -10.73 0.74
CA VAL A 98 1.11 -12.11 0.31
C VAL A 98 1.34 -13.09 1.46
N LEU A 99 2.36 -12.87 2.29
CA LEU A 99 2.60 -13.68 3.49
C LEU A 99 1.44 -13.59 4.49
N ALA A 100 0.87 -12.40 4.70
CA ALA A 100 -0.28 -12.24 5.58
C ALA A 100 -1.56 -12.84 4.98
N GLU A 101 -1.75 -12.69 3.68
CA GLU A 101 -2.90 -13.23 2.96
C GLU A 101 -2.92 -14.76 2.96
N THR A 102 -1.79 -15.40 2.66
CA THR A 102 -1.66 -16.87 2.69
C THR A 102 -1.87 -17.45 4.09
N ARG A 103 -1.70 -16.64 5.14
CA ARG A 103 -2.02 -16.98 6.54
C ARG A 103 -3.48 -16.72 6.92
N GLY A 104 -4.31 -16.22 6.00
CA GLY A 104 -5.72 -15.91 6.24
C GLY A 104 -5.93 -14.69 7.15
N LEU A 105 -4.94 -13.80 7.30
CA LEU A 105 -5.07 -12.62 8.16
C LEU A 105 -6.12 -11.63 7.61
N PRO A 106 -6.76 -10.81 8.46
CA PRO A 106 -7.71 -9.79 8.00
C PRO A 106 -7.00 -8.65 7.24
N PRO A 107 -7.72 -7.86 6.41
CA PRO A 107 -7.11 -6.83 5.56
C PRO A 107 -6.22 -5.83 6.29
N ALA A 108 -6.63 -5.37 7.49
CA ALA A 108 -5.83 -4.46 8.31
C ALA A 108 -4.45 -5.04 8.67
N ASP A 109 -4.40 -6.34 8.97
CA ASP A 109 -3.16 -7.04 9.33
C ASP A 109 -2.29 -7.33 8.10
N ARG A 110 -2.91 -7.58 6.93
CA ARG A 110 -2.20 -7.67 5.65
C ARG A 110 -1.50 -6.37 5.32
N LEU A 111 -2.21 -5.25 5.45
CA LEU A 111 -1.66 -3.92 5.23
C LEU A 111 -0.55 -3.61 6.25
N ARG A 112 -0.74 -3.95 7.53
CA ARG A 112 0.29 -3.77 8.57
C ARG A 112 1.59 -4.47 8.20
N LEU A 113 1.50 -5.73 7.79
CA LEU A 113 2.68 -6.53 7.44
C LEU A 113 3.35 -6.01 6.16
N ALA A 114 2.56 -5.63 5.15
CA ALA A 114 3.08 -5.02 3.94
C ALA A 114 3.91 -3.77 4.23
N VAL A 115 3.38 -2.84 5.03
CA VAL A 115 4.10 -1.61 5.39
C VAL A 115 5.34 -1.92 6.24
N ALA A 116 5.27 -2.85 7.20
CA ALA A 116 6.43 -3.22 8.00
C ALA A 116 7.60 -3.75 7.14
N TYR A 117 7.31 -4.62 6.17
CA TYR A 117 8.32 -5.11 5.23
C TYR A 117 8.87 -4.01 4.32
N GLY A 118 8.00 -3.17 3.77
CA GLY A 118 8.41 -2.05 2.91
C GLY A 118 9.30 -1.04 3.65
N SER A 119 8.92 -0.65 4.87
CA SER A 119 9.69 0.27 5.71
C SER A 119 11.02 -0.33 6.17
N ALA A 120 11.04 -1.62 6.50
CA ALA A 120 12.28 -2.31 6.87
C ALA A 120 13.26 -2.36 5.69
N ALA A 121 12.79 -2.74 4.50
CA ALA A 121 13.60 -2.71 3.28
C ALA A 121 14.08 -1.30 2.94
N ALA A 122 13.21 -0.28 3.09
CA ALA A 122 13.58 1.10 2.83
C ALA A 122 14.70 1.64 3.75
N SER A 123 14.86 1.01 4.92
CA SER A 123 15.89 1.33 5.91
C SER A 123 17.23 0.63 5.64
N LEU A 124 17.30 -0.20 4.59
CA LEU A 124 18.51 -0.94 4.19
C LEU A 124 19.16 -0.35 2.94
N ALA A 125 20.42 -0.70 2.72
CA ALA A 125 21.15 -0.27 1.53
C ALA A 125 20.84 -1.21 0.34
N GLY A 126 20.56 -0.63 -0.83
CA GLY A 126 20.27 -1.39 -2.03
C GLY A 126 19.01 -2.26 -1.90
N THR A 127 19.07 -3.49 -2.40
CA THR A 127 17.94 -4.45 -2.46
C THR A 127 17.98 -5.52 -1.35
N GLN A 128 18.62 -5.22 -0.23
CA GLN A 128 18.75 -6.18 0.87
C GLN A 128 17.37 -6.54 1.45
N LEU A 129 17.15 -7.82 1.68
CA LEU A 129 15.93 -8.31 2.30
C LEU A 129 15.94 -8.02 3.82
N PRO A 130 14.82 -7.52 4.38
CA PRO A 130 14.70 -7.34 5.81
C PRO A 130 14.67 -8.68 6.54
N LYS A 131 15.34 -8.74 7.69
CA LYS A 131 15.28 -9.85 8.63
C LYS A 131 14.09 -9.70 9.59
N PRO A 132 13.62 -10.80 10.21
CA PRO A 132 12.48 -10.75 11.13
C PRO A 132 12.63 -9.70 12.24
N GLU A 133 13.83 -9.49 12.77
CA GLU A 133 14.08 -8.54 13.86
C GLU A 133 13.94 -7.07 13.44
N GLN A 134 13.91 -6.80 12.13
CA GLN A 134 13.75 -5.48 11.55
C GLN A 134 12.29 -5.16 11.22
N LEU A 135 11.39 -6.13 11.39
CA LEU A 135 9.97 -5.99 11.11
C LEU A 135 9.22 -5.48 12.34
N HIS A 136 9.16 -4.16 12.47
CA HIS A 136 8.47 -3.49 13.58
C HIS A 136 6.96 -3.34 13.33
N THR A 137 6.26 -4.47 13.15
CA THR A 137 4.82 -4.47 12.82
C THR A 137 3.98 -3.76 13.89
N GLU A 138 4.35 -3.87 15.16
CA GLU A 138 3.69 -3.24 16.31
C GLU A 138 3.72 -1.71 16.26
N GLN A 139 4.66 -1.13 15.50
CA GLN A 139 4.81 0.31 15.33
C GLN A 139 4.02 0.85 14.13
N VAL A 140 3.49 -0.03 13.28
CA VAL A 140 2.66 0.36 12.15
C VAL A 140 1.21 0.53 12.61
N LYS A 141 0.77 1.79 12.66
CA LYS A 141 -0.61 2.14 13.00
C LYS A 141 -1.50 1.90 11.79
N VAL A 142 -2.57 1.12 11.96
CA VAL A 142 -3.57 0.87 10.90
C VAL A 142 -4.94 1.38 11.35
N ILE A 143 -5.60 2.11 10.46
CA ILE A 143 -6.90 2.76 10.70
C ILE A 143 -7.85 2.30 9.61
N ALA A 144 -9.04 1.82 10.00
CA ALA A 144 -10.12 1.60 9.05
C ALA A 144 -10.72 2.93 8.63
N LEU A 145 -10.88 3.15 7.33
CA LEU A 145 -11.45 4.37 6.78
C LEU A 145 -12.96 4.20 6.59
N PRO A 146 -13.75 5.27 6.78
CA PRO A 146 -15.18 5.21 6.53
C PRO A 146 -15.49 4.82 5.08
N ALA A 147 -16.61 4.14 4.89
CA ALA A 147 -17.15 3.92 3.55
C ALA A 147 -17.64 5.28 3.01
N THR A 148 -16.88 5.85 2.09
CA THR A 148 -17.30 6.97 1.25
C THR A 148 -18.02 6.47 0.01
#